data_AF-A0A0C3BB40-F1
#
_entry.id   AF-A0A0C3BB40-F1
#
_cell.length_a   1.000
_cell.length_b   1.000
_cell.length_c   1.000
_cell.angle_alpha   90.00
_cell.angle_beta   90.00
_cell.angle_gamma   90.00
#
_symmetry.space_group_name_H-M   'P 1'
#
loop_
_entity.id
_entity.type
_entity.pdbx_description
1 polymer ?
#
loop_
_entity_poly.entity_id
_entity_poly.type
_entity_poly.pdbx_seq_one_letter_code
_entity_poly.pdbx_strand_id
1 'polypeptide(L)'
;MGVRRFAGEVSRKRAGNKVYISETLLDPRTGRVDKTEADALTDRLFEHLDSIAKVKTPITEDKVQAEATSLAAKLNYDYETLSVKLHISVRPGYEKMSNPVPLPRIQRIAVAYSHDGPASLDLVGAILRQGAFVEKMVHIGWTQPGSFEYEHNLAPLVRSIARYHAFLDLMRAHPTTLLVPTLDIDLAWHSHQLKGEAYRESTLKYLYRTPNHDDSVESFVLAKGYDSTAKAWKKRFGVPYSLCGCIPDKDTESTISRLASKITHIGKKDKEEEPVLPVNTRPDLITVEDDEADSSHPSEHNLLFDNPGSVMNSVRIDSRQKVSMKCVASAKKGASRDPWRALQAERSERRKNNERHREAFTDPYYGYGYYYPYWGVSTPYPPGFYAGYGYSGSCGSGPAGCGSGCAAAGCGGGACSGGCGGGGCGGGGCGS
;
A
#
# COMPACT_ATOMS: atom_id res chain seq x y z
N MET A 1 13.65 1.18 22.85
CA MET A 1 14.28 2.22 21.97
C MET A 1 13.25 3.06 21.23
N GLY A 2 12.09 2.58 20.77
CA GLY A 2 11.07 3.36 20.02
C GLY A 2 10.75 4.80 20.48
N VAL A 3 9.68 5.02 21.23
CA VAL A 3 9.32 6.39 21.71
C VAL A 3 10.42 7.00 22.60
N ARG A 4 11.26 6.16 23.21
CA ARG A 4 12.45 6.61 23.93
C ARG A 4 13.49 7.30 23.03
N ARG A 5 13.58 6.92 21.75
CA ARG A 5 14.42 7.56 20.73
C ARG A 5 13.86 8.94 20.40
N PHE A 6 12.55 9.06 20.16
CA PHE A 6 11.88 10.35 19.98
C PHE A 6 12.22 11.29 21.15
N ALA A 7 12.00 10.84 22.39
CA ALA A 7 12.26 11.64 23.57
C ALA A 7 13.75 12.04 23.70
N GLY A 8 14.67 11.16 23.29
CA GLY A 8 16.10 11.45 23.22
C GLY A 8 16.48 12.48 22.15
N GLU A 9 15.85 12.42 20.98
CA GLU A 9 16.01 13.40 19.90
C GLU A 9 15.50 14.78 20.34
N VAL A 10 14.30 14.84 20.95
CA VAL A 10 13.74 16.06 21.52
C VAL A 10 14.65 16.65 22.60
N SER A 11 15.13 15.83 23.53
CA SER A 11 15.99 16.31 24.63
C SER A 11 17.35 16.79 24.13
N ARG A 12 17.96 16.11 23.16
CA ARG A 12 19.18 16.57 22.50
C ARG A 12 18.96 17.91 21.79
N LYS A 13 17.82 18.08 21.10
CA LYS A 13 17.45 19.36 20.47
C LYS A 13 17.36 20.50 21.51
N ARG A 14 16.75 20.24 22.67
CA ARG A 14 16.66 21.20 23.80
C ARG A 14 18.02 21.59 24.38
N ALA A 15 19.03 20.72 24.26
CA ALA A 15 20.41 21.00 24.65
C ALA A 15 21.23 21.72 23.55
N GLY A 16 20.61 22.08 22.43
CA GLY A 16 21.26 22.79 21.33
C GLY A 16 21.87 21.89 20.25
N ASN A 17 21.69 20.56 20.33
CA ASN A 17 22.16 19.65 19.30
C ASN A 17 21.30 19.76 18.03
N LYS A 18 21.94 19.70 16.85
CA LYS A 18 21.26 19.71 15.55
C LYS A 18 20.63 18.35 15.26
N VAL A 19 19.46 18.11 15.83
CA VAL A 19 18.66 16.89 15.65
C VAL A 19 17.30 17.26 15.06
N TYR A 20 16.87 16.47 14.08
CA TYR A 20 15.59 16.63 13.39
C TYR A 20 14.77 15.35 13.57
N ILE A 21 13.46 15.51 13.76
CA ILE A 21 12.55 14.37 13.88
C ILE A 21 12.26 13.79 12.48
N SER A 22 11.80 12.54 12.44
CA SER A 22 11.45 11.87 11.18
C SER A 22 10.48 12.72 10.33
N GLU A 23 10.54 12.62 9.00
CA GLU A 23 9.65 13.33 8.05
C GLU A 23 9.75 14.88 8.00
N THR A 24 10.76 15.49 8.63
CA THR A 24 10.87 16.97 8.69
C THR A 24 11.97 17.58 7.82
N LEU A 25 13.09 16.88 7.59
CA LEU A 25 14.31 17.51 7.10
C LEU A 25 14.44 17.62 5.57
N LEU A 26 13.93 16.64 4.82
CA LEU A 26 14.08 16.57 3.36
C LEU A 26 12.78 16.99 2.68
N ASP A 27 12.88 17.91 1.73
CA ASP A 27 11.77 18.20 0.83
C ASP A 27 11.54 16.97 -0.08
N PRO A 28 10.34 16.38 -0.07
CA PRO A 28 10.09 15.10 -0.73
C PRO A 28 10.13 15.19 -2.27
N ARG A 29 10.04 16.39 -2.85
CA ARG A 29 10.07 16.58 -4.31
C ARG A 29 11.49 16.84 -4.79
N THR A 30 12.22 17.70 -4.11
CA THR A 30 13.53 18.21 -4.51
C THR A 30 14.68 17.45 -3.87
N GLY A 31 14.42 16.66 -2.81
CA GLY A 31 15.44 15.99 -2.02
C GLY A 31 16.36 16.97 -1.27
N ARG A 32 16.06 18.28 -1.31
CA ARG A 32 16.87 19.31 -0.67
C ARG A 32 16.58 19.31 0.83
N VAL A 33 17.64 19.57 1.59
CA VAL A 33 17.55 19.78 3.03
C VAL A 33 16.91 21.14 3.30
N ASP A 34 15.79 21.17 4.02
CA ASP A 34 15.11 22.39 4.46
C ASP A 34 14.98 22.40 5.99
N LYS A 35 15.94 23.07 6.63
CA LYS A 35 16.00 23.15 8.09
C LYS A 35 14.94 24.09 8.66
N THR A 36 14.61 25.15 7.92
CA THR A 36 13.66 26.17 8.36
C THR A 36 12.25 25.60 8.42
N GLU A 37 11.83 24.88 7.37
CA GLU A 37 10.54 24.20 7.36
C GLU A 37 10.49 23.06 8.38
N ALA A 38 11.61 22.34 8.58
CA ALA A 38 11.71 21.29 9.58
C ALA A 38 11.49 21.82 11.01
N ASP A 39 12.12 22.94 11.34
CA ASP A 39 12.00 23.59 12.65
C ASP A 39 10.58 24.16 12.83
N ALA A 40 10.04 24.87 11.83
CA ALA A 40 8.69 25.43 11.89
C ALA A 40 7.61 24.34 12.07
N LEU A 41 7.75 23.20 11.40
CA LEU A 41 6.85 22.08 11.58
C LEU A 41 7.00 21.45 12.97
N THR A 42 8.23 21.26 13.44
CA THR A 42 8.50 20.72 14.78
C THR A 42 7.86 21.59 15.85
N ASP A 43 8.04 22.91 15.77
CA ASP A 43 7.48 23.87 16.72
C ASP A 43 5.96 23.78 16.79
N ARG A 44 5.30 23.65 15.63
CA ARG A 44 3.84 23.48 15.53
C ARG A 44 3.38 22.15 16.11
N LEU A 45 4.08 21.05 15.80
CA LEU A 45 3.71 19.72 16.30
C LEU A 45 3.94 19.59 17.81
N PHE A 46 4.86 20.38 18.37
CA PHE A 46 5.25 20.29 19.78
C PHE A 46 4.44 21.19 20.71
N GLU A 47 3.49 21.99 20.22
CA GLU A 47 2.70 22.89 21.09
C GLU A 47 2.04 22.16 22.27
N HIS A 48 1.35 21.05 22.00
CA HIS A 48 0.70 20.30 23.08
C HIS A 48 1.73 19.57 23.96
N LEU A 49 2.78 19.00 23.36
CA LEU A 49 3.87 18.36 24.11
C LEU A 49 4.58 19.34 25.05
N ASP A 50 4.71 20.60 24.65
CA ASP A 50 5.32 21.64 25.47
C ASP A 50 4.46 21.96 26.69
N SER A 51 3.14 21.97 26.55
CA SER A 51 2.23 22.17 27.68
C SER A 51 2.40 21.12 28.79
N ILE A 52 2.70 19.86 28.43
CA ILE A 52 2.80 18.73 29.38
C ILE A 52 4.24 18.41 29.84
N ALA A 53 5.24 18.75 29.02
CA ALA A 53 6.61 18.32 29.22
C ALA A 53 7.68 19.39 28.96
N LYS A 54 7.30 20.64 28.68
CA LYS A 54 8.22 21.77 28.51
C LYS A 54 9.31 21.47 27.47
N VAL A 55 8.92 20.82 26.37
CA VAL A 55 9.83 20.34 25.33
C VAL A 55 10.48 21.45 24.51
N LYS A 56 10.02 22.70 24.64
CA LYS A 56 10.64 23.89 24.03
C LYS A 56 11.59 24.62 24.99
N THR A 57 11.57 24.29 26.29
CA THR A 57 12.47 24.90 27.27
C THR A 57 13.89 24.33 27.10
N PRO A 58 14.92 25.18 26.94
CA PRO A 58 16.31 24.74 26.86
C PRO A 58 16.76 23.97 28.10
N ILE A 59 17.65 22.99 27.90
CA ILE A 59 18.27 22.22 28.99
C ILE A 59 19.78 22.16 28.80
N THR A 60 20.48 21.77 29.86
CA THR A 60 21.91 21.48 29.81
C THR A 60 22.16 20.03 29.35
N GLU A 61 23.33 19.77 28.77
CA GLU A 61 23.64 18.45 28.17
C GLU A 61 23.58 17.30 29.18
N ASP A 62 23.94 17.54 30.44
CA ASP A 62 23.87 16.56 31.53
C ASP A 62 22.44 16.10 31.84
N LYS A 63 21.43 16.90 31.51
CA LYS A 63 20.01 16.59 31.73
C LYS A 63 19.36 15.81 30.60
N VAL A 64 20.00 15.68 29.44
CA VAL A 64 19.43 15.06 28.24
C VAL A 64 18.87 13.67 28.53
N GLN A 65 19.60 12.85 29.28
CA GLN A 65 19.19 11.47 29.57
C GLN A 65 18.00 11.40 30.53
N ALA A 66 17.98 12.25 31.57
CA ALA A 66 16.91 12.30 32.56
C ALA A 66 15.61 12.85 31.94
N GLU A 67 15.70 13.94 31.16
CA GLU A 67 14.58 14.56 30.47
C GLU A 67 13.99 13.63 29.41
N ALA A 68 14.82 12.92 28.66
CA ALA A 68 14.34 11.95 27.68
C ALA A 68 13.60 10.78 28.34
N THR A 69 14.06 10.31 29.49
CA THR A 69 13.36 9.26 30.26
C THR A 69 12.04 9.78 30.83
N SER A 70 12.00 11.01 31.35
CA SER A 70 10.77 11.65 31.84
C SER A 70 9.73 11.83 30.73
N LEU A 71 10.15 12.35 29.57
CA LEU A 71 9.26 12.53 28.42
C LEU A 71 8.75 11.20 27.86
N ALA A 72 9.62 10.19 27.73
CA ALA A 72 9.20 8.87 27.28
C ALA A 72 8.17 8.23 28.24
N ALA A 73 8.36 8.39 29.55
CA ALA A 73 7.40 7.92 30.55
C ALA A 73 6.04 8.65 30.46
N LYS A 74 6.03 9.98 30.22
CA LYS A 74 4.79 10.74 29.99
C LYS A 74 4.04 10.32 28.71
N LEU A 75 4.77 9.75 27.74
CA LEU A 75 4.22 9.18 26.51
C LEU A 75 3.94 7.68 26.63
N ASN A 76 4.03 7.10 27.83
CA ASN A 76 3.82 5.68 28.11
C ASN A 76 4.69 4.73 27.28
N TYR A 77 5.81 5.22 26.73
CA TYR A 77 6.63 4.48 25.74
C TYR A 77 5.83 3.99 24.52
N ASP A 78 4.70 4.62 24.22
CA ASP A 78 3.73 4.16 23.22
C ASP A 78 3.59 5.18 22.08
N TYR A 79 3.73 4.70 20.85
CA TYR A 79 3.70 5.54 19.66
C TYR A 79 2.28 6.03 19.34
N GLU A 80 1.23 5.31 19.76
CA GLU A 80 -0.15 5.75 19.59
C GLU A 80 -0.43 6.96 20.48
N THR A 81 0.03 6.90 21.73
CA THR A 81 0.04 8.04 22.65
C THR A 81 0.79 9.23 22.05
N LEU A 82 2.00 9.01 21.50
CA LEU A 82 2.75 10.05 20.79
C LEU A 82 1.93 10.63 19.62
N SER A 83 1.33 9.78 18.78
CA SER A 83 0.49 10.19 17.64
C SER A 83 -0.64 11.10 18.11
N VAL A 84 -1.40 10.70 19.14
CA VAL A 84 -2.49 11.49 19.70
C VAL A 84 -1.99 12.87 20.17
N LYS A 85 -0.88 12.93 20.91
CA LYS A 85 -0.36 14.21 21.42
C LYS A 85 0.12 15.15 20.31
N LEU A 86 0.73 14.62 19.25
CA LEU A 86 1.10 15.42 18.07
C LEU A 86 -0.15 15.92 17.30
N HIS A 87 -1.21 15.12 17.21
CA HIS A 87 -2.45 15.53 16.56
C HIS A 87 -3.18 16.64 17.32
N ILE A 88 -3.21 16.60 18.65
CA ILE A 88 -3.84 17.64 19.47
C ILE A 88 -3.21 19.02 19.17
N SER A 89 -1.89 19.08 18.93
CA SER A 89 -1.19 20.33 18.61
C SER A 89 -1.73 21.03 17.36
N VAL A 90 -2.26 20.28 16.38
CA VAL A 90 -2.78 20.83 15.11
C VAL A 90 -4.30 20.75 14.99
N ARG A 91 -4.96 19.94 15.82
CA ARG A 91 -6.42 19.72 15.82
C ARG A 91 -6.92 19.71 17.28
N PRO A 92 -7.29 20.88 17.83
CA PRO A 92 -7.87 20.96 19.16
C PRO A 92 -9.09 20.04 19.30
N GLY A 93 -9.12 19.18 20.32
CA GLY A 93 -10.21 18.22 20.54
C GLY A 93 -10.08 16.88 19.81
N TYR A 94 -8.96 16.59 19.14
CA TYR A 94 -8.70 15.31 18.45
C TYR A 94 -8.96 14.08 19.34
N GLU A 95 -8.54 14.12 20.61
CA GLU A 95 -8.70 13.04 21.59
C GLU A 95 -10.17 12.79 22.01
N LYS A 96 -11.06 13.77 21.79
CA LYS A 96 -12.49 13.67 22.12
C LYS A 96 -13.34 13.17 20.95
N MET A 97 -12.74 12.96 19.77
CA MET A 97 -13.46 12.47 18.60
C MET A 97 -13.76 10.98 18.78
N SER A 98 -14.97 10.54 18.39
CA SER A 98 -15.37 9.14 18.49
C SER A 98 -14.64 8.22 17.51
N ASN A 99 -14.19 8.75 16.36
CA ASN A 99 -13.39 8.06 15.35
C ASN A 99 -12.48 9.07 14.61
N PRO A 100 -11.39 9.51 15.25
CA PRO A 100 -10.50 10.47 14.62
C PRO A 100 -9.72 9.82 13.48
N VAL A 101 -9.80 10.41 12.28
CA VAL A 101 -8.92 10.05 11.17
C VAL A 101 -7.58 10.78 11.36
N PRO A 102 -6.45 10.05 11.54
CA PRO A 102 -5.15 10.66 11.72
C PRO A 102 -4.69 11.36 10.44
N LEU A 103 -4.01 12.49 10.61
CA LEU A 103 -3.29 13.14 9.53
C LEU A 103 -2.12 12.24 9.14
N PRO A 104 -2.03 11.81 7.87
CA PRO A 104 -1.04 10.81 7.47
C PRO A 104 0.41 11.18 7.80
N ARG A 105 0.79 12.45 7.69
CA ARG A 105 2.14 12.92 8.03
C ARG A 105 2.47 12.73 9.50
N ILE A 106 1.55 13.05 10.40
CA ILE A 106 1.76 12.87 11.83
C ILE A 106 1.81 11.38 12.18
N GLN A 107 0.97 10.57 11.54
CA GLN A 107 1.00 9.13 11.75
C GLN A 107 2.35 8.53 11.37
N ARG A 108 2.95 8.92 10.24
CA ARG A 108 4.30 8.44 9.89
C ARG A 108 5.38 8.90 10.86
N ILE A 109 5.30 10.13 11.35
CA ILE A 109 6.23 10.60 12.39
C ILE A 109 6.14 9.68 13.60
N ALA A 110 4.93 9.39 14.08
CA ALA A 110 4.74 8.52 15.24
C ALA A 110 5.21 7.08 14.99
N VAL A 111 4.82 6.46 13.86
CA VAL A 111 5.20 5.09 13.47
C VAL A 111 6.71 4.95 13.29
N ALA A 112 7.42 5.99 12.87
CA ALA A 112 8.88 5.96 12.82
C ALA A 112 9.50 5.61 14.18
N TYR A 113 8.81 5.90 15.28
CA TYR A 113 9.23 5.61 16.66
C TYR A 113 8.48 4.44 17.30
N SER A 114 7.76 3.61 16.55
CA SER A 114 7.07 2.43 17.11
C SER A 114 7.99 1.22 17.29
N HIS A 115 9.16 1.20 16.65
CA HIS A 115 10.07 0.05 16.65
C HIS A 115 11.37 0.36 17.38
N ASP A 116 12.00 -0.70 17.89
CA ASP A 116 13.29 -0.60 18.55
C ASP A 116 14.44 -0.52 17.54
N GLY A 117 15.20 0.57 17.60
CA GLY A 117 16.39 0.75 16.79
C GLY A 117 16.58 2.20 16.33
N PRO A 118 17.69 2.49 15.65
CA PRO A 118 17.96 3.83 15.11
C PRO A 118 17.17 4.13 13.83
N ALA A 119 16.66 3.11 13.13
CA ALA A 119 15.94 3.28 11.87
C ALA A 119 14.50 3.74 12.08
N SER A 120 14.01 4.61 11.19
CA SER A 120 12.61 5.06 11.15
C SER A 120 11.66 4.04 10.50
N LEU A 121 12.15 2.83 10.21
CA LEU A 121 11.43 1.71 9.62
C LEU A 121 11.63 0.49 10.53
N ASP A 122 10.62 -0.38 10.59
CA ASP A 122 10.80 -1.74 11.08
C ASP A 122 11.73 -2.53 10.16
N LEU A 123 13.02 -2.57 10.48
CA LEU A 123 14.00 -3.32 9.71
C LEU A 123 13.75 -4.83 9.75
N VAL A 124 13.25 -5.36 10.87
CA VAL A 124 12.99 -6.80 11.01
C VAL A 124 11.82 -7.19 10.11
N GLY A 125 10.70 -6.47 10.23
CA GLY A 125 9.56 -6.66 9.34
C GLY A 125 9.94 -6.47 7.87
N ALA A 126 10.70 -5.44 7.53
CA ALA A 126 11.13 -5.20 6.14
C ALA A 126 11.99 -6.34 5.58
N ILE A 127 12.95 -6.87 6.34
CA ILE A 127 13.77 -8.02 5.91
C ILE A 127 12.91 -9.25 5.67
N LEU A 128 11.96 -9.53 6.57
CA LEU A 128 11.07 -10.67 6.44
C LEU A 128 10.15 -10.56 5.22
N ARG A 129 9.60 -9.36 4.95
CA ARG A 129 8.80 -9.09 3.74
C ARG A 129 9.62 -9.24 2.46
N GLN A 130 10.87 -8.75 2.46
CA GLN A 130 11.78 -8.96 1.34
C GLN A 130 12.13 -10.44 1.14
N GLY A 131 12.31 -11.19 2.23
CA GLY A 131 12.52 -12.64 2.18
C GLY A 131 11.35 -13.39 1.55
N ALA A 132 10.11 -13.03 1.93
CA ALA A 132 8.90 -13.59 1.35
C ALA A 132 8.77 -13.28 -0.15
N PHE A 133 9.18 -12.08 -0.58
CA PHE A 133 9.25 -11.77 -2.01
C PHE A 133 10.25 -12.66 -2.75
N VAL A 134 11.48 -12.77 -2.23
CA VAL A 134 12.53 -13.60 -2.84
C VAL A 134 12.10 -15.06 -2.94
N GLU A 135 11.45 -15.59 -1.91
CA GLU A 135 10.88 -16.94 -1.92
C GLU A 135 9.92 -17.14 -3.10
N LYS A 136 9.03 -16.18 -3.37
CA LYS A 136 8.12 -16.24 -4.54
C LYS A 136 8.88 -16.23 -5.86
N MET A 137 9.91 -15.41 -5.98
CA MET A 137 10.76 -15.36 -7.16
C MET A 137 11.50 -16.69 -7.40
N VAL A 138 11.91 -17.38 -6.32
CA VAL A 138 12.45 -18.76 -6.39
C VAL A 138 11.39 -19.75 -6.85
N HIS A 139 10.18 -19.69 -6.29
CA HIS A 139 9.10 -20.62 -6.61
C HIS A 139 8.66 -20.55 -8.08
N ILE A 140 8.65 -19.36 -8.68
CA ILE A 140 8.36 -19.19 -10.12
C ILE A 140 9.57 -19.45 -11.02
N GLY A 141 10.71 -19.85 -10.44
CA GLY A 141 11.91 -20.26 -11.18
C GLY A 141 12.82 -19.11 -11.64
N TRP A 142 12.50 -17.84 -11.36
CA TRP A 142 13.24 -16.69 -11.91
C TRP A 142 14.67 -16.55 -11.37
N THR A 143 14.98 -17.19 -10.24
CA THR A 143 16.33 -17.21 -9.65
C THR A 143 17.15 -18.44 -10.05
N GLN A 144 16.58 -19.37 -10.83
CA GLN A 144 17.29 -20.57 -11.25
C GLN A 144 18.40 -20.22 -12.26
N PRO A 145 19.57 -20.85 -12.18
CA PRO A 145 20.60 -20.71 -13.20
C PRO A 145 20.04 -21.01 -14.60
N GLY A 146 20.37 -20.19 -15.60
CA GLY A 146 19.91 -20.35 -16.98
C GLY A 146 18.56 -19.73 -17.32
N SER A 147 17.79 -19.25 -16.34
CA SER A 147 16.42 -18.72 -16.57
C SER A 147 16.34 -17.58 -17.56
N PHE A 148 17.37 -16.73 -17.61
CA PHE A 148 17.46 -15.57 -18.49
C PHE A 148 18.80 -15.51 -19.24
N GLU A 149 19.45 -16.65 -19.45
CA GLU A 149 20.79 -16.71 -20.07
C GLU A 149 20.74 -16.61 -21.60
N TYR A 150 19.69 -17.14 -22.21
CA TYR A 150 19.55 -17.22 -23.67
C TYR A 150 18.46 -16.28 -24.17
N GLU A 151 18.65 -15.72 -25.37
CA GLU A 151 17.74 -14.75 -26.00
C GLU A 151 16.28 -15.25 -26.07
N HIS A 152 16.07 -16.53 -26.38
CA HIS A 152 14.74 -17.14 -26.47
C HIS A 152 14.03 -17.24 -25.11
N ASN A 153 14.75 -17.12 -23.99
CA ASN A 153 14.20 -17.14 -22.63
C ASN A 153 14.09 -15.73 -21.99
N LEU A 154 14.45 -14.66 -22.72
CA LEU A 154 14.38 -13.29 -22.20
C LEU A 154 12.98 -12.68 -22.24
N ALA A 155 12.04 -13.30 -22.96
CA ALA A 155 10.69 -12.78 -23.13
C ALA A 155 9.98 -12.39 -21.82
N PRO A 156 10.03 -13.19 -20.72
CA PRO A 156 9.41 -12.82 -19.45
C PRO A 156 10.03 -11.56 -18.82
N LEU A 157 11.35 -11.42 -18.90
CA LEU A 157 12.08 -10.28 -18.36
C LEU A 157 11.79 -9.00 -19.16
N VAL A 158 11.78 -9.10 -20.50
CA VAL A 158 11.40 -7.98 -21.37
C VAL A 158 9.97 -7.54 -21.11
N ARG A 159 9.05 -8.51 -20.92
CA ARG A 159 7.65 -8.22 -20.59
C ARG A 159 7.50 -7.57 -19.22
N SER A 160 8.25 -8.01 -18.22
CA SER A 160 8.31 -7.38 -16.89
C SER A 160 8.68 -5.89 -16.98
N ILE A 161 9.68 -5.54 -17.79
CA ILE A 161 10.10 -4.14 -18.00
C ILE A 161 8.99 -3.34 -18.71
N ALA A 162 8.38 -3.89 -19.76
CA ALA A 162 7.29 -3.23 -20.47
C ALA A 162 6.06 -3.02 -19.56
N ARG A 163 5.71 -4.03 -18.76
CA ARG A 163 4.64 -3.96 -17.76
C ARG A 163 4.95 -2.95 -16.66
N TYR A 164 6.20 -2.82 -16.22
CA TYR A 164 6.61 -1.79 -15.28
C TYR A 164 6.44 -0.36 -15.87
N HIS A 165 6.82 -0.14 -17.12
CA HIS A 165 6.56 1.14 -17.78
C HIS A 165 5.05 1.44 -17.90
N ALA A 166 4.25 0.44 -18.26
CA ALA A 166 2.79 0.56 -18.26
C ALA A 166 2.22 0.84 -16.85
N PHE A 167 2.86 0.28 -15.81
CA PHE A 167 2.49 0.54 -14.42
C PHE A 167 2.81 1.98 -13.98
N LEU A 168 3.94 2.55 -14.40
CA LEU A 168 4.24 3.98 -14.19
C LEU A 168 3.21 4.87 -14.89
N ASP A 169 2.83 4.53 -16.12
CA ASP A 169 1.78 5.23 -16.87
C ASP A 169 0.41 5.14 -16.15
N LEU A 170 0.10 3.98 -15.56
CA LEU A 170 -1.09 3.81 -14.71
C LEU A 170 -1.00 4.64 -13.42
N MET A 171 0.15 4.70 -12.74
CA MET A 171 0.40 5.56 -11.57
C MET A 171 0.22 7.04 -11.89
N ARG A 172 0.60 7.46 -13.10
CA ARG A 172 0.41 8.84 -13.58
C ARG A 172 -1.07 9.17 -13.77
N ALA A 173 -1.84 8.23 -14.33
CA ALA A 173 -3.28 8.38 -14.55
C ALA A 173 -4.08 8.31 -13.24
N HIS A 174 -3.57 7.63 -12.21
CA HIS A 174 -4.25 7.39 -10.94
C HIS A 174 -3.39 7.84 -9.73
N PRO A 175 -3.08 9.13 -9.58
CA PRO A 175 -2.08 9.62 -8.62
C PRO A 175 -2.45 9.44 -7.14
N THR A 176 -3.73 9.22 -6.84
CA THR A 176 -4.26 9.06 -5.47
C THR A 176 -4.77 7.65 -5.18
N THR A 177 -4.67 6.73 -6.15
CA THR A 177 -5.15 5.35 -5.99
C THR A 177 -4.00 4.45 -5.55
N LEU A 178 -4.26 3.56 -4.59
CA LEU A 178 -3.36 2.47 -4.26
C LEU A 178 -3.32 1.48 -5.43
N LEU A 179 -2.18 1.41 -6.11
CA LEU A 179 -1.94 0.45 -7.18
C LEU A 179 -1.05 -0.68 -6.65
N VAL A 180 -1.45 -1.92 -6.89
CA VAL A 180 -0.77 -3.12 -6.36
C VAL A 180 -0.04 -3.82 -7.51
N PRO A 181 1.29 -3.93 -7.46
CA PRO A 181 2.07 -4.58 -8.51
C PRO A 181 1.85 -6.10 -8.54
N THR A 182 2.06 -6.72 -9.69
CA THR A 182 2.30 -8.17 -9.82
C THR A 182 3.78 -8.46 -9.59
N LEU A 183 4.15 -9.73 -9.31
CA LEU A 183 5.54 -10.10 -8.97
C LEU A 183 6.58 -9.59 -9.97
N ASP A 184 6.29 -9.74 -11.27
CA ASP A 184 7.14 -9.28 -12.35
C ASP A 184 7.30 -7.76 -12.42
N ILE A 185 6.21 -7.00 -12.24
CA ILE A 185 6.23 -5.52 -12.16
C ILE A 185 7.03 -5.10 -10.93
N ASP A 186 6.83 -5.80 -9.82
CA ASP A 186 7.44 -5.44 -8.54
C ASP A 186 8.96 -5.68 -8.55
N LEU A 187 9.41 -6.77 -9.18
CA LEU A 187 10.83 -7.01 -9.39
C LEU A 187 11.50 -5.88 -10.18
N ALA A 188 10.88 -5.46 -11.29
CA ALA A 188 11.38 -4.35 -12.09
C ALA A 188 11.37 -3.04 -11.30
N TRP A 189 10.35 -2.82 -10.48
CA TRP A 189 10.25 -1.65 -9.62
C TRP A 189 11.34 -1.62 -8.54
N HIS A 190 11.52 -2.71 -7.78
CA HIS A 190 12.61 -2.86 -6.81
C HIS A 190 13.97 -2.62 -7.47
N SER A 191 14.19 -3.20 -8.65
CA SER A 191 15.43 -3.01 -9.42
C SER A 191 15.68 -1.55 -9.79
N HIS A 192 14.64 -0.79 -10.15
CA HIS A 192 14.74 0.64 -10.40
C HIS A 192 15.06 1.41 -9.11
N GLN A 193 14.43 1.05 -7.97
CA GLN A 193 14.67 1.69 -6.67
C GLN A 193 16.12 1.54 -6.16
N LEU A 194 16.82 0.46 -6.54
CA LEU A 194 18.26 0.31 -6.26
C LEU A 194 19.13 1.42 -6.88
N LYS A 195 18.62 2.14 -7.89
CA LYS A 195 19.29 3.29 -8.52
C LYS A 195 18.73 4.61 -7.98
N GLY A 196 18.89 4.85 -6.67
CA GLY A 196 18.18 5.91 -5.94
C GLY A 196 18.06 7.29 -6.62
N GLU A 197 19.16 7.86 -7.13
CA GLU A 197 19.14 9.14 -7.84
C GLU A 197 18.36 9.05 -9.17
N ALA A 198 18.68 8.07 -10.01
CA ALA A 198 18.00 7.83 -11.28
C ALA A 198 16.52 7.50 -11.09
N TYR A 199 16.16 6.77 -10.04
CA TYR A 199 14.78 6.46 -9.65
C TYR A 199 14.01 7.75 -9.36
N ARG A 200 14.58 8.61 -8.51
CA ARG A 200 13.98 9.89 -8.17
C ARG A 200 13.84 10.79 -9.41
N GLU A 201 14.88 10.95 -10.21
CA GLU A 201 14.85 11.80 -11.41
C GLU A 201 13.82 11.32 -12.42
N SER A 202 13.82 10.01 -12.73
CA SER A 202 12.89 9.39 -13.67
C SER A 202 11.45 9.51 -13.19
N THR A 203 11.18 9.17 -11.92
CA THR A 203 9.82 9.23 -11.37
C THR A 203 9.30 10.66 -11.21
N LEU A 204 10.14 11.63 -10.87
CA LEU A 204 9.75 13.05 -10.91
C LEU A 204 9.40 13.50 -12.32
N LYS A 205 10.18 13.08 -13.33
CA LYS A 205 9.92 13.39 -14.73
C LYS A 205 8.60 12.78 -15.23
N TYR A 206 8.33 11.52 -14.89
CA TYR A 206 7.16 10.79 -15.42
C TYR A 206 5.89 10.98 -14.58
N LEU A 207 6.03 11.06 -13.26
CA LEU A 207 4.92 11.01 -12.30
C LEU A 207 4.72 12.31 -11.49
N TYR A 208 5.68 13.24 -11.54
CA TYR A 208 5.73 14.45 -10.69
C TYR A 208 5.80 14.16 -9.18
N ARG A 209 6.18 12.95 -8.83
CA ARG A 209 6.39 12.46 -7.47
C ARG A 209 7.34 11.27 -7.50
N THR A 210 7.95 10.96 -6.37
CA THR A 210 8.72 9.73 -6.16
C THR A 210 7.81 8.74 -5.43
N PRO A 211 7.27 7.70 -6.09
CA PRO A 211 6.46 6.69 -5.42
C PRO A 211 7.27 6.01 -4.32
N ASN A 212 6.66 5.92 -3.14
CA ASN A 212 7.18 5.05 -2.09
C ASN A 212 6.66 3.63 -2.34
N HIS A 213 7.49 2.62 -2.06
CA HIS A 213 7.06 1.23 -2.01
C HIS A 213 6.74 0.92 -0.56
N ASP A 214 5.46 1.06 -0.20
CA ASP A 214 4.97 0.67 1.12
C ASP A 214 4.49 -0.78 1.04
N ASP A 215 5.34 -1.69 1.47
CA ASP A 215 5.10 -3.13 1.46
C ASP A 215 4.42 -3.62 2.76
N SER A 216 4.06 -2.70 3.66
CA SER A 216 3.43 -2.99 4.95
C SER A 216 1.93 -2.66 4.97
N VAL A 217 1.22 -2.99 3.89
CA VAL A 217 -0.21 -2.65 3.72
C VAL A 217 -1.07 -3.86 4.02
N GLU A 218 -2.05 -3.80 4.93
CA GLU A 218 -2.86 -5.00 5.26
C GLU A 218 -3.42 -5.78 4.05
N SER A 219 -3.42 -7.12 4.15
CA SER A 219 -3.81 -8.04 3.07
C SER A 219 -5.19 -7.73 2.46
N PHE A 220 -6.17 -7.34 3.28
CA PHE A 220 -7.49 -6.96 2.77
C PHE A 220 -7.46 -5.68 1.91
N VAL A 221 -6.67 -4.70 2.32
CA VAL A 221 -6.50 -3.45 1.57
C VAL A 221 -5.73 -3.72 0.29
N LEU A 222 -4.70 -4.58 0.32
CA LEU A 222 -4.01 -5.03 -0.89
C LEU A 222 -4.95 -5.77 -1.84
N ALA A 223 -5.81 -6.68 -1.35
CA ALA A 223 -6.76 -7.39 -2.20
C ALA A 223 -7.70 -6.43 -2.95
N LYS A 224 -8.25 -5.44 -2.25
CA LYS A 224 -9.10 -4.41 -2.87
C LYS A 224 -8.31 -3.47 -3.80
N GLY A 225 -7.07 -3.14 -3.45
CA GLY A 225 -6.15 -2.37 -4.27
C GLY A 225 -5.80 -3.10 -5.57
N TYR A 226 -5.57 -4.41 -5.50
CA TYR A 226 -5.31 -5.26 -6.65
C TYR A 226 -6.51 -5.33 -7.59
N ASP A 227 -7.72 -5.56 -7.08
CA ASP A 227 -8.96 -5.52 -7.89
C ASP A 227 -9.13 -4.16 -8.60
N SER A 228 -8.78 -3.07 -7.93
CA SER A 228 -8.87 -1.72 -8.48
C SER A 228 -7.81 -1.49 -9.56
N THR A 229 -6.60 -2.00 -9.35
CA THR A 229 -5.48 -1.97 -10.29
C THR A 229 -5.82 -2.76 -11.55
N ALA A 230 -6.34 -3.98 -11.41
CA ALA A 230 -6.71 -4.84 -12.53
C ALA A 230 -7.78 -4.21 -13.43
N LYS A 231 -8.80 -3.58 -12.82
CA LYS A 231 -9.83 -2.83 -13.55
C LYS A 231 -9.27 -1.62 -14.29
N ALA A 232 -8.42 -0.83 -13.63
CA ALA A 232 -7.80 0.34 -14.23
C ALA A 232 -6.88 -0.07 -15.40
N TRP A 233 -6.12 -1.15 -15.24
CA TRP A 233 -5.27 -1.73 -16.27
C TRP A 233 -6.06 -2.20 -17.48
N LYS A 234 -7.11 -3.04 -17.29
CA LYS A 234 -7.97 -3.51 -18.39
C LYS A 234 -8.60 -2.36 -19.15
N LYS A 235 -9.08 -1.33 -18.43
CA LYS A 235 -9.64 -0.12 -19.03
C LYS A 235 -8.61 0.68 -19.84
N ARG A 236 -7.36 0.77 -19.37
CA ARG A 236 -6.31 1.59 -19.98
C ARG A 236 -5.62 0.90 -21.15
N PHE A 237 -5.39 -0.40 -21.08
CA PHE A 237 -4.57 -1.15 -22.03
C PHE A 237 -5.34 -2.18 -22.87
N GLY A 238 -6.62 -2.43 -22.57
CA GLY A 238 -7.48 -3.35 -23.33
C GLY A 238 -7.18 -4.83 -23.12
N VAL A 239 -6.19 -5.18 -22.30
CA VAL A 239 -5.81 -6.55 -21.95
C VAL A 239 -5.92 -6.78 -20.44
N PRO A 240 -6.07 -8.04 -19.97
CA PRO A 240 -6.08 -8.33 -18.54
C PRO A 240 -4.79 -7.90 -17.83
N TYR A 241 -4.89 -7.66 -16.52
CA TYR A 241 -3.72 -7.32 -15.72
C TYR A 241 -2.84 -8.52 -15.40
N SER A 242 -3.47 -9.66 -15.17
CA SER A 242 -2.84 -10.91 -14.78
C SER A 242 -3.58 -12.06 -15.43
N LEU A 243 -2.83 -13.12 -15.76
CA LEU A 243 -3.41 -14.40 -16.15
C LEU A 243 -2.91 -15.57 -15.30
N CYS A 244 -2.52 -15.33 -14.05
CA CYS A 244 -1.89 -16.35 -13.22
C CYS A 244 -2.81 -17.53 -12.84
N GLY A 245 -4.12 -17.46 -13.07
CA GLY A 245 -5.10 -18.46 -12.63
C GLY A 245 -5.76 -18.18 -11.27
N CYS A 246 -5.45 -17.04 -10.63
CA CYS A 246 -6.25 -16.54 -9.52
C CYS A 246 -7.66 -16.08 -9.97
N ILE A 247 -8.54 -15.76 -9.00
CA ILE A 247 -9.95 -15.37 -9.22
C ILE A 247 -10.15 -14.52 -10.49
N PRO A 248 -10.94 -15.00 -11.47
CA PRO A 248 -11.32 -14.20 -12.62
C PRO A 248 -12.13 -12.96 -12.21
N ASP A 249 -11.99 -11.88 -12.97
CA ASP A 249 -12.78 -10.67 -12.76
C ASP A 249 -14.28 -10.97 -12.68
N LYS A 250 -14.98 -10.25 -11.79
CA LYS A 250 -16.44 -10.32 -11.71
C LYS A 250 -17.05 -9.86 -13.03
N ASP A 251 -18.07 -10.58 -13.47
CA ASP A 251 -18.79 -10.29 -14.69
C ASP A 251 -19.63 -9.00 -14.57
N THR A 252 -19.07 -7.88 -15.02
CA THR A 252 -19.71 -6.57 -14.97
C THR A 252 -20.91 -6.48 -15.93
N GLU A 253 -20.83 -7.13 -17.09
CA GLU A 253 -21.88 -7.08 -18.12
C GLU A 253 -23.08 -7.99 -17.81
N SER A 254 -22.90 -9.11 -17.11
CA SER A 254 -24.02 -9.98 -16.67
C SER A 254 -24.97 -9.28 -15.70
N THR A 255 -24.50 -8.22 -15.02
CA THR A 255 -25.32 -7.43 -14.10
C THR A 255 -26.26 -6.51 -14.87
N ILE A 256 -25.82 -6.00 -16.03
CA ILE A 256 -26.63 -5.21 -16.96
C ILE A 256 -27.61 -6.13 -17.72
N SER A 257 -27.17 -7.31 -18.19
CA SER A 257 -28.06 -8.29 -18.83
C SER A 257 -29.11 -8.88 -17.89
N ARG A 258 -28.84 -9.04 -16.58
CA ARG A 258 -29.85 -9.50 -15.60
C ARG A 258 -31.01 -8.52 -15.40
N LEU A 259 -30.81 -7.22 -15.68
CA LEU A 259 -31.87 -6.23 -15.73
C LEU A 259 -32.70 -6.32 -17.02
N ALA A 260 -32.08 -6.73 -18.13
CA ALA A 260 -32.75 -6.89 -19.43
C ALA A 260 -33.43 -8.27 -19.63
N SER A 261 -32.97 -9.32 -18.95
CA SER A 261 -33.36 -10.71 -19.22
C SER A 261 -34.55 -11.23 -18.41
N LYS A 262 -35.39 -10.36 -17.83
CA LYS A 262 -36.65 -10.81 -17.19
C LYS A 262 -37.72 -11.25 -18.20
N ILE A 263 -37.46 -11.14 -19.50
CA ILE A 263 -38.36 -11.62 -20.53
C ILE A 263 -37.52 -12.38 -21.56
N THR A 264 -37.88 -13.65 -21.77
CA THR A 264 -37.45 -14.60 -22.81
C THR A 264 -36.51 -15.76 -22.42
N HIS A 265 -37.16 -16.94 -22.42
CA HIS A 265 -36.74 -18.28 -22.84
C HIS A 265 -36.21 -19.34 -21.86
N ILE A 266 -37.15 -20.25 -21.57
CA ILE A 266 -37.02 -21.70 -21.45
C ILE A 266 -36.19 -22.29 -22.61
N GLY A 267 -35.26 -23.18 -22.26
CA GLY A 267 -34.84 -24.30 -23.12
C GLY A 267 -33.85 -23.99 -24.23
N LYS A 268 -32.56 -23.86 -23.90
CA LYS A 268 -31.46 -24.23 -24.81
C LYS A 268 -30.49 -25.12 -24.05
N LYS A 269 -30.15 -26.27 -24.66
CA LYS A 269 -29.05 -27.13 -24.23
C LYS A 269 -27.74 -26.39 -24.55
N ASP A 270 -26.89 -26.23 -23.54
CA ASP A 270 -25.56 -25.68 -23.71
C ASP A 270 -24.75 -26.64 -24.60
N LYS A 271 -24.36 -26.18 -25.79
CA LYS A 271 -23.27 -26.81 -26.56
C LYS A 271 -21.98 -26.34 -25.90
N GLU A 272 -21.11 -27.27 -25.52
CA GLU A 272 -19.71 -26.97 -25.24
C GLU A 272 -19.07 -26.49 -26.55
N GLU A 273 -18.95 -25.17 -26.72
CA GLU A 273 -18.10 -24.56 -27.75
C GLU A 273 -16.65 -24.66 -27.27
N GLU A 274 -15.74 -25.03 -28.17
CA GLU A 274 -14.31 -25.06 -27.85
C GLU A 274 -13.82 -23.66 -27.42
N PRO A 275 -12.93 -23.57 -26.41
CA PRO A 275 -12.45 -22.30 -25.91
C PRO A 275 -11.68 -21.57 -27.01
N VAL A 276 -12.26 -20.48 -27.51
CA VAL A 276 -11.58 -19.57 -28.44
C VAL A 276 -10.46 -18.87 -27.70
N LEU A 277 -9.22 -19.00 -28.18
CA LEU A 277 -8.10 -18.25 -27.61
C LEU A 277 -8.31 -16.74 -27.81
N PRO A 278 -7.98 -15.92 -26.80
CA PRO A 278 -8.13 -14.48 -26.92
C PRO A 278 -7.15 -13.90 -27.96
N VAL A 279 -7.62 -12.91 -28.73
CA VAL A 279 -6.75 -12.12 -29.61
C VAL A 279 -5.92 -11.16 -28.76
N ASN A 280 -4.61 -11.38 -28.72
CA ASN A 280 -3.69 -10.57 -27.94
C ASN A 280 -3.12 -9.40 -28.75
N THR A 281 -3.61 -8.19 -28.49
CA THR A 281 -3.13 -6.96 -29.13
C THR A 281 -1.94 -6.32 -28.41
N ARG A 282 -1.56 -6.84 -27.22
CA ARG A 282 -0.46 -6.33 -26.39
C ARG A 282 0.42 -7.47 -25.87
N PRO A 283 1.15 -8.19 -26.75
CA PRO A 283 2.05 -9.27 -26.35
C PRO A 283 3.20 -8.79 -25.44
N ASP A 284 3.49 -7.49 -25.48
CA ASP A 284 4.43 -6.79 -24.59
C ASP A 284 3.90 -6.64 -23.15
N LEU A 285 2.59 -6.80 -22.91
CA LEU A 285 1.98 -6.67 -21.59
C LEU A 285 1.41 -7.97 -21.05
N ILE A 286 1.07 -8.92 -21.90
CA ILE A 286 0.46 -10.19 -21.48
C ILE A 286 0.78 -11.30 -22.46
N THR A 287 0.81 -12.55 -21.98
CA THR A 287 0.92 -13.74 -22.81
C THR A 287 -0.19 -14.74 -22.51
N VAL A 288 -0.56 -15.51 -23.53
CA VAL A 288 -1.47 -16.66 -23.40
C VAL A 288 -0.72 -17.95 -23.08
N GLU A 289 0.61 -17.94 -23.09
CA GLU A 289 1.46 -19.02 -22.61
C GLU A 289 1.31 -19.19 -21.10
N ASP A 290 1.28 -20.43 -20.61
CA ASP A 290 0.96 -20.73 -19.22
C ASP A 290 2.16 -20.72 -18.28
N ASP A 291 3.35 -20.98 -18.79
CA ASP A 291 4.63 -21.01 -18.07
C ASP A 291 5.01 -19.65 -17.49
N GLU A 292 4.68 -18.56 -18.19
CA GLU A 292 4.94 -17.20 -17.73
C GLU A 292 3.82 -16.62 -16.85
N ALA A 293 2.69 -17.31 -16.75
CA ALA A 293 1.48 -16.79 -16.11
C ALA A 293 1.68 -16.44 -14.62
N ASP A 294 2.46 -17.25 -13.92
CA ASP A 294 2.68 -17.12 -12.47
C ASP A 294 3.46 -15.85 -12.12
N SER A 295 4.27 -15.31 -13.04
CA SER A 295 4.96 -14.03 -12.86
C SER A 295 3.99 -12.84 -12.73
N SER A 296 2.78 -12.98 -13.28
CA SER A 296 1.71 -11.98 -13.16
C SER A 296 0.85 -12.17 -11.90
N HIS A 297 1.23 -13.03 -10.96
CA HIS A 297 0.54 -13.16 -9.68
C HIS A 297 0.67 -11.85 -8.87
N PRO A 298 -0.36 -11.42 -8.10
CA PRO A 298 -0.24 -10.35 -7.11
C PRO A 298 1.03 -10.46 -6.24
N SER A 299 1.73 -9.34 -6.09
CA SER A 299 2.93 -9.23 -5.26
C SER A 299 2.54 -8.95 -3.81
N GLU A 300 2.27 -10.01 -3.05
CA GLU A 300 1.88 -9.91 -1.64
C GLU A 300 3.11 -10.10 -0.73
N HIS A 301 3.57 -9.07 -0.03
CA HIS A 301 4.71 -9.21 0.89
C HIS A 301 4.33 -9.20 2.35
N ASN A 302 3.05 -8.98 2.66
CA ASN A 302 2.63 -8.80 4.03
C ASN A 302 2.90 -10.04 4.88
N LEU A 303 3.43 -9.77 6.06
CA LEU A 303 3.39 -10.74 7.15
C LEU A 303 2.10 -10.46 7.92
N LEU A 304 1.18 -11.41 7.94
CA LEU A 304 0.09 -11.38 8.91
C LEU A 304 0.68 -11.85 10.24
N PHE A 305 0.84 -10.92 11.20
CA PHE A 305 1.20 -11.27 12.59
C PHE A 305 0.00 -11.82 13.39
N ASP A 306 -1.18 -11.92 12.77
CA ASP A 306 -2.34 -12.58 13.36
C ASP A 306 -2.11 -14.09 13.44
N ASN A 307 -2.63 -14.73 14.51
CA ASN A 307 -2.58 -16.18 14.67
C ASN A 307 -3.15 -16.87 13.41
N PRO A 308 -2.38 -17.70 12.67
CA PRO A 308 -2.85 -18.41 11.49
C PRO A 308 -4.07 -19.31 11.77
N GLY A 309 -4.17 -19.80 13.02
CA GLY A 309 -5.31 -20.59 13.51
C GLY A 309 -6.52 -19.75 13.95
N SER A 310 -6.50 -18.43 13.78
CA SER A 310 -7.63 -17.56 14.14
C SER A 310 -8.86 -17.88 13.28
N VAL A 311 -10.02 -17.97 13.94
CA VAL A 311 -11.33 -18.13 13.29
C VAL A 311 -11.59 -17.02 12.26
N MET A 312 -11.10 -15.80 12.51
CA MET A 312 -11.29 -14.69 11.57
C MET A 312 -10.54 -14.93 10.25
N ASN A 313 -9.35 -15.52 10.31
CA ASN A 313 -8.55 -15.83 9.11
C ASN A 313 -9.18 -16.97 8.31
N SER A 314 -9.64 -18.03 8.97
CA SER A 314 -10.33 -19.13 8.28
C SER A 314 -11.62 -18.67 7.59
N VAL A 315 -12.42 -17.80 8.25
CA VAL A 315 -13.63 -17.21 7.65
C VAL A 315 -13.31 -16.35 6.43
N ARG A 316 -12.22 -15.55 6.47
CA ARG A 316 -11.78 -14.73 5.34
C ARG A 316 -11.38 -15.59 4.14
N ILE A 317 -10.60 -16.66 4.37
CA ILE A 317 -10.16 -17.59 3.33
C ILE A 317 -11.35 -18.29 2.68
N ASP A 318 -12.26 -18.85 3.49
CA ASP A 318 -13.48 -19.53 3.00
C ASP A 318 -14.37 -18.58 2.18
N SER A 319 -14.57 -17.35 2.66
CA SER A 319 -15.33 -16.32 1.93
C SER A 319 -14.71 -16.05 0.55
N ARG A 320 -13.39 -15.92 0.48
CA ARG A 320 -12.65 -15.69 -0.77
C ARG A 320 -12.74 -16.87 -1.73
N GLN A 321 -12.58 -18.10 -1.23
CA GLN A 321 -12.76 -19.32 -2.03
C GLN A 321 -14.19 -19.44 -2.60
N LYS A 322 -15.22 -19.10 -1.82
CA LYS A 322 -16.61 -19.05 -2.29
C LYS A 322 -16.82 -18.02 -3.40
N VAL A 323 -16.18 -16.85 -3.30
CA VAL A 323 -16.21 -15.85 -4.37
C VAL A 323 -15.50 -16.38 -5.62
N SER A 324 -14.36 -17.06 -5.47
CA SER A 324 -13.62 -17.68 -6.58
C SER A 324 -14.48 -18.65 -7.37
N MET A 325 -15.09 -19.62 -6.70
CA MET A 325 -15.96 -20.61 -7.35
C MET A 325 -17.09 -19.96 -8.16
N LYS A 326 -17.70 -18.90 -7.63
CA LYS A 326 -18.76 -18.15 -8.34
C LYS A 326 -18.21 -17.42 -9.57
N CYS A 327 -17.03 -16.82 -9.48
CA CYS A 327 -16.42 -16.08 -10.59
C CYS A 327 -15.97 -17.03 -11.71
N VAL A 328 -15.36 -18.16 -11.36
CA VAL A 328 -14.98 -19.23 -12.31
C VAL A 328 -16.21 -19.77 -13.05
N ALA A 329 -17.28 -20.13 -12.32
CA ALA A 329 -18.52 -20.61 -12.94
C ALA A 329 -19.16 -19.56 -13.86
N SER A 330 -19.12 -18.28 -13.46
CA SER A 330 -19.61 -17.18 -14.31
C SER A 330 -18.75 -16.95 -15.54
N ALA A 331 -17.43 -17.06 -15.44
CA ALA A 331 -16.51 -16.90 -16.56
C ALA A 331 -16.72 -17.99 -17.61
N LYS A 332 -16.92 -19.25 -17.18
CA LYS A 332 -17.27 -20.36 -18.08
C LYS A 332 -18.56 -20.12 -18.85
N LYS A 333 -19.62 -19.68 -18.18
CA LYS A 333 -20.91 -19.37 -18.82
C LYS A 333 -20.81 -18.22 -19.82
N GLY A 334 -19.85 -17.30 -19.62
CA GLY A 334 -19.61 -16.15 -20.48
C GLY A 334 -18.42 -16.31 -21.43
N ALA A 335 -17.94 -17.54 -21.67
CA ALA A 335 -16.66 -17.77 -22.34
C ALA A 335 -16.60 -17.19 -23.77
N SER A 336 -17.70 -17.30 -24.51
CA SER A 336 -17.81 -16.75 -25.87
C SER A 336 -17.77 -15.22 -25.91
N ARG A 337 -18.08 -14.54 -24.80
CA ARG A 337 -18.13 -13.08 -24.71
C ARG A 337 -16.83 -12.47 -24.20
N ASP A 338 -16.16 -13.15 -23.27
CA ASP A 338 -14.86 -12.72 -22.74
C ASP A 338 -13.88 -13.91 -22.73
N PRO A 339 -13.20 -14.17 -23.87
CA PRO A 339 -12.20 -15.24 -23.99
C PRO A 339 -11.06 -15.15 -22.97
N TRP A 340 -10.71 -13.93 -22.53
CA TRP A 340 -9.70 -13.74 -21.49
C TRP A 340 -10.17 -14.26 -20.13
N ARG A 341 -11.43 -14.00 -19.76
CA ARG A 341 -12.02 -14.56 -18.53
C ARG A 341 -12.15 -16.07 -18.61
N ALA A 342 -12.45 -16.62 -19.78
CA ALA A 342 -12.49 -18.06 -20.00
C ALA A 342 -11.13 -18.71 -19.76
N LEU A 343 -10.06 -18.15 -20.36
CA LEU A 343 -8.69 -18.61 -20.18
C LEU A 343 -8.25 -18.54 -18.70
N GLN A 344 -8.59 -17.47 -17.99
CA GLN A 344 -8.31 -17.34 -16.56
C GLN A 344 -9.03 -18.40 -15.73
N ALA A 345 -10.29 -18.71 -16.07
CA ALA A 345 -11.08 -19.73 -15.38
C ALA A 345 -10.53 -21.15 -15.61
N GLU A 346 -10.10 -21.46 -16.83
CA GLU A 346 -9.43 -22.72 -17.16
C GLU A 346 -8.14 -22.88 -16.35
N ARG A 347 -7.30 -21.83 -16.32
CA ARG A 347 -6.07 -21.79 -15.53
C ARG A 347 -6.33 -21.98 -14.04
N SER A 348 -7.37 -21.36 -13.51
CA SER A 348 -7.79 -21.50 -12.11
C SER A 348 -8.14 -22.94 -11.75
N GLU A 349 -8.82 -23.65 -12.64
CA GLU A 349 -9.15 -25.06 -12.43
C GLU A 349 -7.94 -25.97 -12.53
N ARG A 350 -7.07 -25.76 -13.54
CA ARG A 350 -5.81 -26.50 -13.68
C ARG A 350 -4.92 -26.36 -12.45
N ARG A 351 -4.92 -25.18 -11.82
CA ARG A 351 -4.08 -24.85 -10.65
C ARG A 351 -4.74 -25.16 -9.30
N LYS A 352 -6.01 -25.59 -9.25
CA LYS A 352 -6.77 -25.77 -7.99
C LYS A 352 -6.09 -26.69 -6.97
N ASN A 353 -5.34 -27.69 -7.43
CA ASN A 353 -4.59 -28.64 -6.60
C ASN A 353 -3.07 -28.49 -6.75
N ASN A 354 -2.60 -27.43 -7.40
CA ASN A 354 -1.17 -27.21 -7.60
C ASN A 354 -0.58 -26.54 -6.36
N GLU A 355 0.24 -27.25 -5.61
CA GLU A 355 0.92 -26.70 -4.43
C GLU A 355 1.83 -25.50 -4.76
N ARG A 356 2.30 -25.40 -6.02
CA ARG A 356 3.14 -24.29 -6.50
C ARG A 356 2.37 -23.01 -6.82
N HIS A 357 1.04 -23.09 -6.96
CA HIS A 357 0.20 -21.92 -7.22
C HIS A 357 -0.97 -21.86 -6.24
N ARG A 358 -0.93 -20.90 -5.31
CA ARG A 358 -2.01 -20.64 -4.37
C ARG A 358 -2.88 -19.49 -4.87
N GLU A 359 -4.15 -19.49 -4.49
CA GLU A 359 -5.02 -18.35 -4.76
C GLU A 359 -4.51 -17.12 -4.00
N ALA A 360 -4.40 -16.00 -4.70
CA ALA A 360 -3.96 -14.73 -4.13
C ALA A 360 -4.74 -14.39 -2.84
N PHE A 361 -4.06 -13.82 -1.85
CA PHE A 361 -4.62 -13.38 -0.56
C PHE A 361 -5.32 -14.50 0.24
N THR A 362 -4.98 -15.77 0.00
CA THR A 362 -5.51 -16.92 0.77
C THR A 362 -4.48 -17.65 1.61
N ASP A 363 -3.21 -17.27 1.52
CA ASP A 363 -2.16 -17.95 2.27
C ASP A 363 -2.17 -17.51 3.75
N PRO A 364 -2.49 -18.41 4.71
CA PRO A 364 -2.49 -18.07 6.13
C PRO A 364 -1.09 -18.15 6.77
N TYR A 365 -0.11 -18.72 6.06
CA TYR A 365 1.23 -19.03 6.57
C TYR A 365 2.33 -18.22 5.90
N TYR A 366 2.08 -17.61 4.74
CA TYR A 366 2.96 -16.57 4.21
C TYR A 366 2.92 -15.39 5.18
N GLY A 367 3.99 -15.24 5.96
CA GLY A 367 4.03 -14.33 7.11
C GLY A 367 4.31 -14.99 8.45
N TYR A 368 4.12 -16.31 8.58
CA TYR A 368 4.44 -17.05 9.80
C TYR A 368 5.88 -17.57 9.73
N GLY A 369 6.82 -16.73 10.14
CA GLY A 369 8.22 -17.15 10.23
C GLY A 369 8.42 -18.16 11.36
N TYR A 370 8.53 -19.46 11.05
CA TYR A 370 9.37 -20.35 11.84
C TYR A 370 10.82 -19.93 11.57
N TYR A 371 11.37 -19.15 12.50
CA TYR A 371 12.74 -18.67 12.49
C TYR A 371 13.72 -19.85 12.37
N TYR A 372 14.29 -20.06 11.18
CA TYR A 372 15.54 -20.78 11.00
C TYR A 372 16.63 -19.76 10.70
N PRO A 373 17.50 -19.42 11.66
CA PRO A 373 18.63 -18.56 11.40
C PRO A 373 19.60 -19.34 10.52
N TYR A 374 19.59 -19.10 9.22
CA TYR A 374 20.72 -19.49 8.39
C TYR A 374 21.86 -18.50 8.65
N TRP A 375 22.78 -18.92 9.52
CA TRP A 375 24.06 -18.26 9.74
C TRP A 375 24.98 -18.57 8.55
N GLY A 376 25.18 -17.60 7.67
CA GLY A 376 26.06 -17.73 6.52
C GLY A 376 26.68 -16.39 6.12
N VAL A 377 27.90 -16.18 6.58
CA VAL A 377 28.88 -15.15 6.16
C VAL A 377 28.61 -13.72 6.64
N SER A 378 29.16 -13.45 7.82
CA SER A 378 29.58 -12.13 8.27
C SER A 378 30.57 -11.50 7.28
N THR A 379 30.22 -10.34 6.72
CA THR A 379 31.21 -9.41 6.16
C THR A 379 31.13 -8.08 6.93
N PRO A 380 32.28 -7.51 7.34
CA PRO A 380 32.31 -6.27 8.13
C PRO A 380 32.52 -5.07 7.21
N TYR A 381 31.56 -4.16 7.04
CA TYR A 381 31.78 -2.85 6.39
C TYR A 381 30.68 -1.82 6.78
N PRO A 382 30.93 -0.51 6.66
CA PRO A 382 30.86 0.49 7.74
C PRO A 382 29.56 1.34 7.70
N PRO A 383 29.26 2.14 8.75
CA PRO A 383 27.98 2.82 8.87
C PRO A 383 27.99 4.12 8.05
N GLY A 384 27.15 4.17 7.03
CA GLY A 384 26.90 5.42 6.32
C GLY A 384 26.09 5.25 5.06
N PHE A 385 24.77 5.11 5.17
CA PHE A 385 23.86 5.60 4.13
C PHE A 385 22.44 5.76 4.72
N TYR A 386 21.95 7.00 4.76
CA TYR A 386 20.57 7.35 5.08
C TYR A 386 19.84 7.63 3.77
N ALA A 387 18.74 6.91 3.50
CA ALA A 387 17.71 7.35 2.56
C ALA A 387 16.37 6.74 3.00
N GLY A 388 15.59 7.52 3.74
CA GLY A 388 14.19 7.21 4.05
C GLY A 388 13.26 7.92 3.06
N TYR A 389 12.29 7.19 2.52
CA TYR A 389 11.10 7.71 1.84
C TYR A 389 9.88 6.97 2.39
N GLY A 390 8.73 7.67 2.52
CA GLY A 390 7.52 7.18 3.20
C GLY A 390 6.22 7.43 2.44
N TYR A 391 5.14 6.73 2.88
CA TYR A 391 3.65 6.97 2.83
C TYR A 391 2.83 5.67 2.55
N SER A 392 2.08 5.14 3.53
CA SER A 392 0.59 5.15 3.78
C SER A 392 -0.20 4.02 3.12
N GLY A 393 -1.12 3.25 3.74
CA GLY A 393 -1.74 3.21 5.07
C GLY A 393 -3.22 2.76 4.95
N SER A 394 -3.71 1.80 5.75
CA SER A 394 -5.09 1.70 6.35
C SER A 394 -5.44 0.29 6.89
N CYS A 395 -5.96 0.23 8.11
CA CYS A 395 -6.92 -0.75 8.67
C CYS A 395 -7.77 0.02 9.72
N GLY A 396 -9.05 -0.24 10.05
CA GLY A 396 -10.06 -1.21 9.63
C GLY A 396 -11.50 -0.75 9.99
N SER A 397 -12.47 -1.59 9.60
CA SER A 397 -13.96 -1.56 9.59
C SER A 397 -14.68 -1.22 10.91
N GLY A 398 -15.95 -0.75 11.03
CA GLY A 398 -17.17 -0.60 10.18
C GLY A 398 -18.30 0.08 11.03
N PRO A 399 -19.63 -0.08 10.82
CA PRO A 399 -20.43 -0.42 9.64
C PRO A 399 -21.44 0.70 9.21
N ALA A 400 -21.98 0.56 7.98
CA ALA A 400 -23.24 1.10 7.45
C ALA A 400 -23.57 2.62 7.53
N GLY A 401 -23.84 3.23 6.37
CA GLY A 401 -24.58 4.51 6.30
C GLY A 401 -24.37 5.34 5.04
N CYS A 402 -25.19 5.06 4.03
CA CYS A 402 -25.75 5.95 3.01
C CYS A 402 -25.14 7.35 2.78
N GLY A 403 -24.63 7.58 1.56
CA GLY A 403 -25.13 8.61 0.63
C GLY A 403 -24.78 10.10 0.84
N SER A 404 -24.31 10.70 -0.26
CA SER A 404 -24.20 12.15 -0.56
C SER A 404 -22.93 12.80 0.02
N GLY A 405 -22.08 13.49 -0.73
CA GLY A 405 -22.33 14.38 -1.88
C GLY A 405 -21.82 15.77 -1.46
N CYS A 406 -20.91 16.36 -2.25
CA CYS A 406 -20.32 17.70 -2.08
C CYS A 406 -19.26 17.79 -0.94
N ALA A 407 -18.17 18.55 -1.00
CA ALA A 407 -17.71 19.57 -1.94
C ALA A 407 -16.17 19.63 -1.92
N ALA A 408 -15.61 19.96 -3.08
CA ALA A 408 -14.30 20.55 -3.20
C ALA A 408 -14.36 22.03 -2.77
N ALA A 409 -13.41 22.49 -1.96
CA ALA A 409 -12.97 23.88 -1.94
C ALA A 409 -11.65 23.96 -1.14
N GLY A 410 -10.57 24.28 -1.85
CA GLY A 410 -9.33 24.74 -1.23
C GLY A 410 -9.51 26.15 -0.69
N CYS A 411 -8.88 26.44 0.45
CA CYS A 411 -8.71 27.80 0.93
C CYS A 411 -7.23 28.14 0.90
N GLY A 412 -6.83 28.86 -0.14
CA GLY A 412 -5.70 29.78 -0.08
C GLY A 412 -6.08 30.99 0.78
N GLY A 413 -5.08 31.56 1.44
CA GLY A 413 -5.24 32.67 2.37
C GLY A 413 -5.72 33.97 1.71
N GLY A 414 -6.38 34.78 2.51
CA GLY A 414 -6.75 36.15 2.20
C GLY A 414 -7.36 36.81 3.43
N ALA A 415 -6.58 37.64 4.09
CA ALA A 415 -7.00 38.42 5.24
C ALA A 415 -7.97 39.53 4.83
N CYS A 416 -9.06 39.70 5.58
CA CYS A 416 -9.66 41.01 5.82
C CYS A 416 -10.55 40.98 7.07
N SER A 417 -10.23 41.91 7.95
CA SER A 417 -10.92 42.33 9.17
C SER A 417 -12.35 42.85 8.93
N GLY A 418 -13.24 42.64 9.90
CA GLY A 418 -14.36 43.56 10.13
C GLY A 418 -15.64 42.95 10.69
N GLY A 419 -15.99 43.32 11.93
CA GLY A 419 -17.35 43.75 12.26
C GLY A 419 -18.35 42.70 12.74
N CYS A 420 -18.66 42.76 14.02
CA CYS A 420 -19.83 42.16 14.67
C CYS A 420 -21.16 42.69 14.08
N GLY A 421 -22.21 41.85 14.12
CA GLY A 421 -23.60 42.28 13.94
C GLY A 421 -24.56 41.10 14.02
N GLY A 422 -25.25 40.96 15.15
CA GLY A 422 -26.15 39.84 15.42
C GLY A 422 -27.59 40.02 14.91
N GLY A 423 -28.38 38.97 15.15
CA GLY A 423 -29.83 39.05 15.31
C GLY A 423 -30.67 38.47 14.19
N GLY A 424 -31.64 37.63 14.57
CA GLY A 424 -32.92 37.55 13.87
C GLY A 424 -33.38 36.17 13.45
N CYS A 425 -34.08 35.46 14.35
CA CYS A 425 -35.07 34.46 13.99
C CYS A 425 -36.21 35.08 13.16
N GLY A 426 -36.78 34.33 12.22
CA GLY A 426 -38.01 34.70 11.51
C GLY A 426 -38.38 33.63 10.50
N GLY A 427 -39.54 33.00 10.70
CA GLY A 427 -39.98 31.80 9.98
C GLY A 427 -40.82 32.06 8.73
N GLY A 428 -41.09 30.95 8.03
CA GLY A 428 -42.36 30.67 7.35
C GLY A 428 -42.62 31.37 6.01
N GLY A 429 -42.94 30.55 4.99
CA GLY A 429 -43.67 31.04 3.82
C GLY A 429 -43.54 30.13 2.61
N CYS A 430 -44.51 29.22 2.43
CA CYS A 430 -44.80 28.58 1.15
C CYS A 430 -45.33 29.61 0.14
N GLY A 431 -45.06 29.42 -1.15
CA GLY A 431 -45.74 30.16 -2.20
C GLY A 431 -45.21 29.90 -3.61
N SER A 432 -45.97 29.07 -4.34
CA SER A 432 -46.06 28.92 -5.80
C SER A 432 -45.01 28.09 -6.53
#